data_AF-A0A151UHQ1-F1
#
_entry.id   AF-A0A151UHQ1-F1
#
_cell.length_a   1.000
_cell.length_b   1.000
_cell.length_c   1.000
_cell.angle_alpha   90.00
_cell.angle_beta   90.00
_cell.angle_gamma   90.00
#
_symmetry.space_group_name_H-M   'P 1'
#
loop_
_entity.id
_entity.type
_entity.pdbx_description
1 polymer ?
#
loop_
_entity_poly.entity_id
_entity_poly.type
_entity_poly.pdbx_seq_one_letter_code
_entity_poly.pdbx_strand_id
1 'polypeptide(L)' 'DDPMVISIEVDNCLVRKTLVDQGSLVDILYWKTFKQLGIPEQELTSYHEPLVGFSGKKVDSRGTINLYTCFGTEREG' A
#
# COMPACT_ATOMS: atom_id res chain seq x y z
N ASP A 1 4.89 -1.83 22.53
CA ASP A 1 3.92 -2.00 21.44
C ASP A 1 4.49 -2.85 20.35
N ASP A 2 3.82 -3.96 20.09
CA ASP A 2 4.09 -4.80 18.93
C ASP A 2 3.30 -4.23 17.74
N PRO A 3 3.91 -4.13 16.54
CA PRO A 3 3.22 -3.62 15.38
C PRO A 3 2.09 -4.57 14.96
N MET A 4 0.90 -4.02 14.69
CA MET A 4 -0.20 -4.80 14.15
C MET A 4 0.03 -5.06 12.67
N VAL A 5 0.12 -6.33 12.28
CA VAL A 5 0.28 -6.76 10.89
C VAL A 5 -0.87 -7.67 10.53
N ILE A 6 -1.59 -7.34 9.46
CA ILE A 6 -2.78 -8.06 8.99
C ILE A 6 -2.60 -8.57 7.56
N SER A 7 -3.51 -9.44 7.13
CA SER A 7 -3.69 -9.83 5.74
C SER A 7 -4.88 -9.11 5.13
N ILE A 8 -4.74 -8.63 3.89
CA ILE A 8 -5.78 -7.93 3.13
C ILE A 8 -5.84 -8.47 1.70
N GLU A 9 -6.95 -8.24 1.00
CA GLU A 9 -7.06 -8.47 -0.44
C GLU A 9 -6.88 -7.13 -1.17
N VAL A 10 -5.95 -7.08 -2.12
CA VAL A 10 -5.65 -5.91 -2.96
C VAL A 10 -5.73 -6.35 -4.41
N ASP A 11 -6.66 -5.80 -5.20
CA ASP A 11 -6.91 -6.18 -6.60
C ASP A 11 -6.91 -7.70 -6.83
N ASN A 12 -7.72 -8.42 -6.03
CA ASN A 12 -7.85 -9.88 -6.04
C ASN A 12 -6.59 -10.66 -5.62
N CYS A 13 -5.57 -10.00 -5.08
CA CYS A 13 -4.35 -10.61 -4.57
C CYS A 13 -4.30 -10.55 -3.04
N LEU A 14 -4.00 -11.68 -2.40
CA LEU A 14 -3.82 -11.73 -0.96
C LEU A 14 -2.45 -11.17 -0.53
N VAL A 15 -2.45 -10.02 0.15
CA VAL A 15 -1.26 -9.41 0.74
C VAL A 15 -1.21 -9.74 2.22
N ARG A 16 -0.26 -10.59 2.63
CA ARG A 16 -0.24 -11.18 4.00
C ARG A 16 0.43 -10.34 5.09
N LYS A 17 1.19 -9.32 4.71
CA LYS A 17 2.03 -8.54 5.62
C LYS A 17 1.78 -7.05 5.43
N THR A 18 0.59 -6.61 5.83
CA THR A 18 0.20 -5.21 5.83
C THR A 18 0.33 -4.65 7.23
N LEU A 19 1.24 -3.70 7.42
CA LEU A 19 1.40 -2.97 8.68
C LEU A 19 0.24 -1.98 8.84
N VAL A 20 -0.38 -1.97 10.01
CA VAL A 20 -1.39 -0.98 10.37
C VAL A 20 -0.73 0.14 11.17
N ASP A 21 -0.62 1.30 10.56
CA ASP A 21 -0.09 2.52 11.17
C ASP A 21 -1.23 3.53 11.36
N GLN A 22 -1.69 3.69 12.60
CA GLN A 22 -2.77 4.63 12.95
C GLN A 22 -2.32 6.10 12.90
N GLY A 23 -1.01 6.37 12.85
CA GLY A 23 -0.46 7.72 12.75
C GLY A 23 -0.28 8.17 11.30
N SER A 24 -0.34 7.28 10.32
CA SER A 24 -0.15 7.65 8.92
C SER A 24 -1.42 8.25 8.32
N LEU A 25 -1.26 9.28 7.49
CA LEU A 25 -2.34 9.85 6.67
C LEU A 25 -2.40 9.24 5.26
N VAL A 26 -1.42 8.41 4.91
CA VAL A 26 -1.21 7.88 3.55
C VAL A 26 -0.87 6.40 3.62
N ASP A 27 -1.43 5.62 2.71
CA ASP A 27 -1.07 4.22 2.50
C ASP A 27 0.15 4.10 1.60
N ILE A 28 1.10 3.24 1.98
CA ILE A 28 2.35 3.03 1.22
C ILE A 28 2.43 1.57 0.77
N LEU A 29 2.49 1.38 -0.54
CA LEU A 29 2.78 0.09 -1.16
C LEU A 29 4.26 -0.01 -1.53
N TYR A 30 4.96 -1.01 -0.99
CA TYR A 30 6.35 -1.26 -1.38
C TYR A 30 6.46 -1.67 -2.84
N TRP A 31 7.49 -1.19 -3.52
CA TRP A 31 7.74 -1.49 -4.94
C TRP A 31 7.78 -2.99 -5.25
N LYS A 32 8.39 -3.79 -4.36
CA LYS A 32 8.43 -5.24 -4.51
C LYS A 32 7.03 -5.86 -4.48
N THR A 33 6.15 -5.37 -3.62
CA THR A 33 4.75 -5.83 -3.54
C THR A 33 3.99 -5.41 -4.78
N PHE A 34 4.12 -4.16 -5.23
CA PHE A 34 3.54 -3.69 -6.50
C PHE A 34 3.90 -4.60 -7.68
N LYS A 35 5.19 -4.96 -7.82
CA LYS A 35 5.64 -5.90 -8.85
C LYS A 35 5.02 -7.30 -8.72
N GLN A 36 4.78 -7.76 -7.49
CA GLN A 36 4.16 -9.07 -7.23
C GLN A 36 2.66 -9.08 -7.50
N LEU A 37 1.98 -7.93 -7.40
CA LEU A 37 0.59 -7.77 -7.81
C LEU A 37 0.43 -7.88 -9.34
N GLY A 38 1.52 -7.81 -10.11
CA GLY A 38 1.49 -7.93 -11.57
C GLY A 38 0.91 -6.71 -12.28
N ILE A 39 0.78 -5.59 -11.59
CA ILE A 39 0.23 -4.34 -12.14
C ILE A 39 1.26 -3.70 -13.10
N PRO A 40 0.84 -3.30 -14.31
CA PRO A 40 1.72 -2.57 -15.24
C PRO A 40 2.18 -1.23 -14.65
N GLU A 41 3.43 -0.86 -14.85
CA GLU A 41 3.96 0.43 -14.33
C GLU A 41 3.27 1.64 -14.95
N GLN A 42 2.66 1.46 -16.12
CA GLN A 42 1.92 2.48 -16.86
C GLN A 42 0.63 2.91 -16.14
N GLU A 43 0.12 2.09 -15.22
CA GLU A 43 -1.04 2.44 -14.37
C GLU A 43 -0.65 3.41 -13.24
N LEU A 44 0.65 3.66 -13.02
CA LEU A 44 1.09 4.67 -12.06
C LEU A 44 0.81 6.07 -12.58
N THR A 45 0.19 6.87 -11.74
CA THR A 45 0.09 8.31 -11.95
C THR A 45 1.33 9.00 -11.37
N SER A 46 1.91 9.93 -12.14
CA SER A 46 3.06 10.71 -11.69
C SER A 46 2.75 11.46 -10.40
N TYR A 47 3.64 11.34 -9.42
CA TYR A 47 3.61 12.11 -8.18
C TYR A 47 5.01 12.69 -7.95
N HIS A 48 5.08 14.02 -7.80
CA HIS A 48 6.34 14.76 -7.83
C HIS A 48 6.75 15.32 -6.46
N GLU A 49 5.91 15.15 -5.45
CA GLU A 49 6.20 15.61 -4.10
C GLU A 49 6.76 14.46 -3.24
N PRO A 50 7.74 14.72 -2.37
CA PRO A 50 8.22 13.72 -1.44
C PRO A 50 7.21 13.49 -0.31
N LEU A 51 7.03 12.23 0.08
CA LEU A 51 6.31 11.90 1.30
C LEU A 51 7.19 12.25 2.51
N VAL A 52 6.64 13.00 3.46
CA VAL A 52 7.36 13.46 4.66
C VAL A 52 6.81 12.75 5.88
N GLY A 53 7.63 11.91 6.51
CA GLY A 53 7.26 11.23 7.75
C GLY A 53 7.48 12.09 9.00
N PHE A 54 6.97 11.64 10.15
CA PHE A 54 7.09 12.33 11.44
C PHE A 54 8.53 12.68 11.86
N SER A 55 9.50 11.88 11.43
CA SER A 55 10.93 12.14 11.68
C SER A 55 11.53 13.22 10.79
N GLY A 56 10.74 13.86 9.91
CA GLY A 56 11.19 14.79 8.88
C GLY A 56 11.89 14.10 7.70
N LYS A 57 12.02 12.77 7.72
CA LYS A 57 12.56 11.99 6.61
C LYS A 57 11.64 12.09 5.39
N LYS A 58 12.27 12.32 4.24
CA LYS A 58 11.62 12.43 2.93
C LYS A 58 11.84 11.14 2.16
N VAL A 59 10.79 10.66 1.51
CA VAL A 59 10.83 9.50 0.62
C VAL A 59 10.16 9.86 -0.70
N ASP A 60 10.89 9.70 -1.79
CA ASP A 60 10.34 9.86 -3.13
C ASP A 60 9.55 8.60 -3.51
N SER A 61 8.29 8.79 -3.87
CA SER A 61 7.46 7.71 -4.42
C SER A 61 7.74 7.54 -5.93
N ARG A 62 7.45 6.37 -6.48
CA ARG A 62 7.46 6.17 -7.93
C ARG A 62 6.21 6.74 -8.63
N GLY A 63 5.17 7.06 -7.86
CA GLY A 63 3.87 7.48 -8.35
C GLY A 63 2.77 7.03 -7.38
N THR A 64 1.53 7.32 -7.76
CA THR A 64 0.32 6.91 -7.03
C THR A 64 -0.53 5.99 -7.88
N ILE A 65 -1.35 5.16 -7.22
CA ILE A 65 -2.30 4.27 -7.86
C ILE A 65 -3.51 4.08 -6.95
N ASN A 66 -4.70 3.92 -7.54
CA ASN A 66 -5.90 3.54 -6.82
C ASN A 66 -6.10 2.02 -6.98
N LEU A 67 -6.19 1.31 -5.86
CA LEU A 67 -6.33 -0.15 -5.83
C LEU A 67 -7.58 -0.52 -5.03
N TYR A 68 -8.34 -1.50 -5.50
CA TYR A 68 -9.44 -2.05 -4.70
C TYR A 68 -8.86 -2.84 -3.54
N THR A 69 -9.24 -2.46 -2.32
CA THR A 69 -8.71 -3.08 -1.10
C THR A 69 -9.86 -3.51 -0.20
N CYS A 70 -9.83 -4.77 0.23
CA CYS A 70 -10.81 -5.34 1.15
C CYS A 70 -10.12 -5.85 2.41
N PHE A 71 -10.75 -5.60 3.55
CA PHE A 71 -10.33 -6.08 4.87
C PHE A 71 -11.31 -7.14 5.35
N GLY A 72 -10.79 -8.26 5.86
CA GLY A 72 -11.63 -9.39 6.26
C GLY A 72 -12.05 -10.28 5.08
N THR A 73 -12.94 -11.23 5.34
CA THR A 73 -13.44 -12.19 4.35
C THR A 73 -14.86 -11.83 3.94
N GLU A 74 -15.03 -11.10 2.84
CA GLU A 74 -16.30 -11.14 2.11
C GLU A 74 -16.10 -11.83 0.78
N ARG A 75 -16.31 -13.14 0.82
CA ARG A 75 -16.98 -13.85 -0.28
C ARG A 75 -18.17 -14.53 0.35
N GLU A 76 -19.24 -13.77 0.62
CA GLU A 76 -20.56 -14.38 0.62
C GLU A 76 -20.77 -14.92 -0.80
N GLY A 77 -20.83 -16.25 -0.89
CA GLY A 77 -21.15 -16.95 -2.14
C GLY A 77 -22.63 -16.85 -2.47
#